data_AF-A0A0A9GHZ1-F1
#
_entry.id   AF-A0A0A9GHZ1-F1
#
_cell.length_a   1.000
_cell.length_b   1.000
_cell.length_c   1.000
_cell.angle_alpha   90.00
_cell.angle_beta   90.00
_cell.angle_gamma   90.00
#
_symmetry.space_group_name_H-M   'P 1'
#
loop_
_entity.id
_entity.type
_entity.pdbx_description
1 polymer ?
#
loop_
_entity_poly.entity_id
_entity_poly.type
_entity_poly.pdbx_seq_one_letter_code
_entity_poly.pdbx_strand_id
1 'polypeptide(L)'
;MTVDNLKKRGVEKPLSCMFCNENESVSHIFFECVVANSAWDMTAEFLQLDIGRNYESIASKWLCQKKFDVVNTISSMVLWSIWLIRNDFVFRKQNWKDVSNCCWHLC
;
A
#
# COMPACT_ATOMS: atom_id res chain seq x y z
N MET A 1 -0.73 11.94 5.05
CA MET A 1 -0.45 12.46 6.40
C MET A 1 0.99 12.95 6.40
N THR A 2 1.23 14.26 6.53
CA THR A 2 2.58 14.83 6.48
C THR A 2 3.36 14.49 7.75
N VAL A 3 4.68 14.33 7.61
CA VAL A 3 5.63 13.94 8.67
C VAL A 3 5.48 14.79 9.94
N ASP A 4 5.06 16.05 9.79
CA ASP A 4 4.86 17.01 10.87
C ASP A 4 3.76 16.62 11.85
N ASN A 5 2.70 15.95 11.38
CA ASN A 5 1.60 15.50 12.24
C ASN A 5 1.97 14.29 13.09
N LEU A 6 2.92 13.46 12.64
CA LEU A 6 3.44 12.32 13.40
C LEU A 6 4.35 12.79 14.54
N LYS A 7 5.26 13.75 14.25
CA LYS A 7 6.10 14.39 15.27
C LYS A 7 5.29 15.06 16.38
N LYS A 8 4.21 15.78 16.04
CA LYS A 8 3.31 16.40 17.03
C LYS A 8 2.62 15.40 17.97
N ARG A 9 2.51 14.13 17.56
CA ARG A 9 1.89 13.05 18.34
C ARG A 9 2.91 12.15 19.04
N GLY A 10 4.20 12.50 19.01
CA GLY A 10 5.27 11.70 19.60
C GLY A 10 5.54 10.38 18.86
N VAL A 11 5.07 10.25 17.63
CA VAL A 11 5.30 9.06 16.79
C VAL A 11 6.46 9.38 15.85
N GLU A 12 7.62 8.80 16.13
CA GLU A 12 8.73 8.84 15.18
C GLU A 12 8.39 8.02 13.94
N LYS A 13 8.80 8.51 12.77
CA LYS A 13 8.64 7.74 11.53
C LYS A 13 9.41 6.42 11.70
N PRO A 14 8.78 5.25 11.48
CA PRO A 14 9.51 3.99 11.44
C PRO A 14 10.67 4.10 10.44
N LEU A 15 11.89 3.83 10.89
CA LEU A 15 13.04 3.72 10.00
C LEU A 15 12.95 2.43 9.19
N SER A 16 12.41 1.37 9.81
CA SER A 16 12.13 0.09 9.17
C SER A 16 10.62 -0.11 8.94
N CYS A 17 10.30 -0.81 7.86
CA CYS A 17 8.97 -1.23 7.48
C CYS A 17 8.46 -2.26 8.49
N MET A 18 7.25 -2.03 9.02
CA MET A 18 6.65 -2.91 10.04
C MET A 18 6.33 -4.33 9.54
N PHE A 19 6.37 -4.55 8.23
CA PHE A 19 6.00 -5.83 7.60
C PHE A 19 7.21 -6.72 7.30
N CYS A 20 8.30 -6.15 6.81
CA CYS A 20 9.49 -6.89 6.38
C CYS A 20 10.81 -6.42 7.03
N ASN A 21 10.75 -5.39 7.88
CA ASN A 21 11.89 -4.82 8.60
C ASN A 21 12.99 -4.17 7.72
N GLU A 22 12.74 -3.98 6.42
CA GLU A 22 13.60 -3.21 5.50
C GLU A 22 13.41 -1.70 5.66
N ASN A 23 14.27 -0.86 5.06
CA ASN A 23 14.13 0.60 5.14
C ASN A 23 12.79 1.10 4.59
N GLU A 24 12.06 1.86 5.40
CA GLU A 24 10.73 2.33 5.02
C GLU A 24 10.79 3.59 4.13
N SER A 25 10.46 3.40 2.85
CA SER A 25 10.21 4.46 1.88
C SER A 25 8.77 4.43 1.35
N VAL A 26 8.31 5.52 0.75
CA VAL A 26 6.97 5.58 0.13
C VAL A 26 6.87 4.54 -0.99
N SER A 27 7.91 4.44 -1.83
CA SER A 27 8.00 3.42 -2.88
C SER A 27 7.94 2.01 -2.30
N HIS A 28 8.69 1.78 -1.22
CA HIS A 28 8.72 0.48 -0.57
C HIS A 28 7.34 0.06 -0.05
N ILE A 29 6.67 0.94 0.72
CA ILE A 29 5.34 0.65 1.29
C ILE A 29 4.33 0.29 0.21
N PHE A 30 4.36 0.98 -0.94
CA PHE A 30 3.32 0.84 -1.96
C PHE A 30 3.65 -0.16 -3.06
N PHE A 31 4.91 -0.56 -3.27
CA PHE A 31 5.29 -1.35 -4.44
C PHE A 31 6.28 -2.49 -4.18
N GLU A 32 7.08 -2.42 -3.12
CA GLU A 32 8.19 -3.37 -2.95
C GLU A 32 8.01 -4.28 -1.72
N CYS A 33 7.29 -3.78 -0.72
CA CYS A 33 7.02 -4.51 0.51
C CYS A 33 6.24 -5.81 0.23
N VAL A 34 6.44 -6.84 1.06
CA VAL A 34 5.73 -8.13 0.97
C VAL A 34 4.20 -7.97 0.90
N VAL A 35 3.63 -7.03 1.66
CA VAL A 35 2.19 -6.73 1.64
C VAL A 35 1.78 -6.07 0.32
N ALA A 36 2.59 -5.15 -0.19
CA ALA A 36 2.33 -4.49 -1.46
C ALA A 36 2.39 -5.46 -2.63
N ASN A 37 3.44 -6.29 -2.70
CA ASN A 37 3.56 -7.33 -3.74
C ASN A 37 2.35 -8.26 -3.73
N SER A 38 1.97 -8.77 -2.55
CA SER A 38 0.80 -9.66 -2.44
C SER A 38 -0.50 -9.00 -2.91
N ALA A 39 -0.71 -7.72 -2.56
CA ALA A 39 -1.90 -6.98 -2.98
C ALA A 39 -1.91 -6.70 -4.50
N TRP A 40 -0.75 -6.37 -5.08
CA TRP A 40 -0.63 -6.12 -6.51
C TRP A 40 -0.71 -7.39 -7.35
N ASP A 41 -0.15 -8.51 -6.89
CA ASP A 41 -0.27 -9.80 -7.55
C ASP A 41 -1.74 -10.24 -7.63
N MET A 42 -2.48 -10.15 -6.51
CA MET A 42 -3.93 -10.42 -6.48
C MET A 42 -4.71 -9.48 -7.41
N THR A 43 -4.32 -8.21 -7.46
CA THR A 43 -4.96 -7.22 -8.33
C THR A 43 -4.66 -7.49 -9.81
N ALA A 44 -3.44 -7.90 -10.14
CA ALA A 44 -3.01 -8.21 -11.48
C ALA A 44 -3.71 -9.48 -12.00
N GLU A 45 -3.86 -10.51 -11.16
CA GLU A 45 -4.65 -11.70 -11.46
C GLU A 45 -6.13 -11.36 -11.69
N PHE A 46 -6.72 -10.52 -10.84
CA PHE A 46 -8.12 -10.11 -10.97
C PHE A 46 -8.37 -9.29 -12.23
N LEU A 47 -7.48 -8.36 -12.56
CA LEU A 47 -7.60 -7.48 -13.74
C LEU A 47 -7.08 -8.10 -15.03
N GLN A 48 -6.38 -9.24 -14.96
CA GLN A 48 -5.63 -9.83 -16.06
C GLN A 48 -4.69 -8.81 -16.73
N LEU A 49 -4.03 -7.98 -15.90
CA LEU A 49 -3.20 -6.87 -16.32
C LEU A 49 -2.03 -6.69 -15.35
N ASP A 50 -0.79 -6.65 -15.86
CA ASP A 50 0.38 -6.34 -15.04
C ASP A 50 0.32 -4.86 -14.61
N ILE A 51 0.10 -4.64 -13.31
CA ILE A 51 -0.05 -3.34 -12.67
C ILE A 51 0.56 -3.39 -11.27
N GLY A 52 0.98 -2.23 -10.74
CA GLY A 52 1.43 -2.16 -9.36
C GLY A 52 2.91 -2.50 -9.17
N ARG A 53 3.70 -2.48 -10.25
CA ARG A 53 5.15 -2.66 -10.18
C ARG A 53 5.88 -1.41 -9.68
N ASN A 54 5.33 -0.24 -9.99
CA ASN A 54 5.88 1.07 -9.65
C ASN A 54 4.84 2.17 -9.92
N TYR A 55 5.20 3.42 -9.59
CA TYR A 55 4.34 4.58 -9.85
C TYR A 55 3.95 4.74 -11.32
N GLU A 56 4.87 4.52 -12.25
CA GLU A 56 4.61 4.69 -13.69
C GLU A 56 3.55 3.72 -14.21
N SER A 57 3.57 2.48 -13.71
CA SER A 57 2.59 1.45 -14.07
C SER A 57 1.15 1.87 -13.76
N ILE A 58 0.95 2.60 -12.66
CA ILE A 58 -0.37 3.11 -12.23
C ILE A 58 -0.66 4.46 -12.87
N ALA A 59 0.28 5.41 -12.78
CA ALA A 59 0.11 6.78 -13.25
C ALA A 59 -0.21 6.84 -14.74
N SER A 60 0.43 5.99 -15.56
CA SER A 60 0.14 5.89 -17.00
C SER A 60 -1.32 5.54 -17.30
N LYS A 61 -2.00 4.79 -16.42
CA LYS A 61 -3.41 4.39 -16.56
C LYS A 61 -4.35 5.48 -16.05
N TRP A 62 -3.95 6.16 -14.99
CA TRP A 62 -4.67 7.31 -14.44
C TRP A 62 -4.79 8.44 -15.46
N LEU A 63 -3.74 8.70 -16.23
CA LEU A 63 -3.75 9.68 -17.34
C LEU A 63 -4.78 9.35 -18.43
N CYS A 64 -5.09 8.07 -18.62
CA CYS A 64 -6.04 7.57 -19.62
C CYS A 64 -7.39 7.20 -18.99
N GLN A 65 -7.93 8.07 -18.13
CA GLN A 65 -9.08 7.80 -17.26
C GLN A 65 -10.28 7.13 -17.97
N LYS A 66 -10.70 7.62 -19.13
CA LYS A 66 -11.85 7.08 -19.87
C LYS A 66 -11.67 5.61 -20.30
N LYS A 67 -10.43 5.15 -20.49
CA LYS A 67 -10.12 3.78 -20.93
C LYS A 67 -9.90 2.83 -19.76
N PHE A 68 -9.49 3.36 -18.60
CA PHE A 68 -9.03 2.58 -17.45
C PHE A 68 -9.78 2.90 -16.16
N ASP A 69 -11.03 3.36 -16.24
CA ASP A 69 -11.79 3.81 -15.07
C ASP A 69 -11.89 2.75 -13.96
N VAL A 70 -12.19 1.51 -14.33
CA VAL A 70 -12.22 0.36 -13.39
C VAL A 70 -10.84 0.09 -12.78
N VAL A 71 -9.80 0.08 -13.61
CA VAL A 71 -8.41 -0.14 -13.17
C VAL A 71 -7.94 0.99 -12.24
N ASN A 72 -8.31 2.23 -12.53
CA ASN A 72 -7.98 3.41 -11.73
C ASN A 72 -8.70 3.39 -10.38
N THR A 73 -9.97 2.96 -10.37
CA THR A 73 -10.74 2.76 -9.15
C THR A 73 -10.10 1.69 -8.26
N ILE A 74 -9.82 0.51 -8.83
CA ILE A 74 -9.23 -0.60 -8.08
C ILE A 74 -7.82 -0.26 -7.59
N SER A 75 -6.96 0.30 -8.44
CA SER A 75 -5.62 0.73 -8.02
C SER A 75 -5.65 1.79 -6.92
N SER A 76 -6.62 2.71 -6.93
CA SER A 76 -6.84 3.67 -5.84
C SER A 76 -7.26 2.98 -4.54
N MET A 77 -8.15 1.98 -4.62
CA MET A 77 -8.57 1.19 -3.45
C MET A 77 -7.42 0.37 -2.86
N VAL A 78 -6.56 -0.21 -3.69
CA VAL A 78 -5.36 -0.96 -3.25
C VAL A 78 -4.39 -0.03 -2.52
N LEU A 79 -4.05 1.11 -3.13
CA LEU A 79 -3.17 2.10 -2.51
C LEU A 79 -3.73 2.59 -1.17
N TRP A 80 -5.04 2.88 -1.11
CA TRP A 80 -5.70 3.30 0.12
C TRP A 80 -5.66 2.22 1.20
N SER A 81 -5.93 0.97 0.84
CA SER A 81 -5.92 -0.17 1.76
C SER A 81 -4.54 -0.41 2.35
N ILE A 82 -3.49 -0.41 1.52
CA ILE A 82 -2.09 -0.53 1.97
C ILE A 82 -1.76 0.58 2.97
N TRP A 83 -2.13 1.82 2.64
CA TRP A 83 -1.90 2.96 3.52
C TRP A 83 -2.65 2.83 4.86
N LEU A 84 -3.89 2.36 4.83
CA LEU A 84 -4.72 2.15 6.02
C LEU A 84 -4.11 1.08 6.92
N ILE A 85 -3.73 -0.08 6.36
CA ILE A 85 -3.10 -1.19 7.09
C ILE A 85 -1.80 -0.70 7.72
N ARG A 86 -0.91 -0.05 6.96
CA ARG A 86 0.35 0.49 7.48
C ARG A 86 0.11 1.44 8.66
N ASN A 87 -0.86 2.34 8.55
CA ASN A 87 -1.16 3.25 9.64
C ASN A 87 -1.71 2.54 10.87
N ASP A 88 -2.58 1.55 10.69
CA ASP A 88 -3.10 0.77 11.81
C ASP A 88 -1.97 0.07 12.59
N PHE A 89 -1.02 -0.55 11.89
CA PHE A 89 0.17 -1.16 12.50
C PHE A 89 1.04 -0.16 13.27
N VAL A 90 1.29 1.02 12.67
CA VAL A 90 2.08 2.08 13.33
C VAL A 90 1.41 2.63 14.58
N PHE A 91 0.09 2.85 14.54
CA PHE A 91 -0.64 3.40 15.69
C PHE A 91 -0.92 2.36 16.79
N ARG A 92 -1.13 1.08 16.44
CA ARG A 92 -1.40 0.02 17.41
C ARG A 92 -0.16 -0.68 17.97
N LYS A 93 1.05 -0.36 17.47
CA LYS A 93 2.32 -1.04 17.82
C LYS A 93 2.22 -2.57 17.73
N GLN A 94 1.45 -3.08 16.77
CA GLN A 94 1.29 -4.52 16.60
C GLN A 94 2.48 -5.08 15.82
N ASN A 95 2.92 -6.29 16.20
CA ASN A 95 3.89 -7.04 15.42
C ASN A 95 3.14 -7.78 14.30
N TRP A 96 3.56 -7.55 13.05
CA TRP A 96 3.03 -8.27 11.91
C TRP A 96 3.34 -9.77 12.03
N LYS A 97 2.37 -10.63 11.73
CA LYS A 97 2.51 -12.09 11.83
C LYS A 97 2.37 -12.78 10.48
N ASP A 98 1.40 -12.39 9.66
CA ASP A 98 1.09 -13.03 8.38
C ASP A 98 0.23 -12.12 7.47
N VAL A 99 0.30 -12.35 6.15
CA VAL A 99 -0.49 -11.66 5.10
C VAL A 99 -1.99 -11.91 5.27
N SER A 100 -2.37 -13.06 5.82
CA SER A 100 -3.76 -13.50 6.05
C SER A 100 -4.59 -12.52 6.89
N ASN A 101 -3.94 -11.66 7.69
CA ASN A 101 -4.62 -10.62 8.48
C ASN A 101 -5.05 -9.39 7.66
N CYS A 102 -4.63 -9.24 6.39
CA CYS A 102 -5.01 -8.09 5.56
C CYS A 102 -6.48 -8.10 5.12
N CYS A 103 -7.11 -9.27 4.97
CA CYS A 103 -8.47 -9.36 4.43
C CYS A 103 -9.56 -8.83 5.38
N TRP A 104 -9.29 -8.67 6.68
CA TRP A 104 -10.30 -8.24 7.65
C TRP A 104 -10.72 -6.77 7.53
N HIS A 105 -9.96 -5.94 6.82
CA HIS A 105 -10.27 -4.51 6.66
C HIS A 105 -10.94 -4.16 5.32
N LEU A 106 -11.27 -5.17 4.51
CA LEU A 106 -11.89 -5.02 3.18
C LEU A 106 -13.35 -5.52 3.12
N CYS A 107 -13.96 -5.88 4.26
CA CYS A 107 -15.40 -6.15 4.40
C CYS A 107 -16.07 -5.14 5.32
#